data_AF-A0A966LH51-F1
#
_entry.id   AF-A0A966LH51-F1
#
_cell.length_a   1.000
_cell.length_b   1.000
_cell.length_c   1.000
_cell.angle_alpha   90.00
_cell.angle_beta   90.00
_cell.angle_gamma   90.00
#
_symmetry.space_group_name_H-M   'P 1'
#
loop_
_entity.id
_entity.type
_entity.pdbx_description
1 polymer ?
#
loop_
_entity_poly.entity_id
_entity_poly.type
_entity_poly.pdbx_seq_one_letter_code
_entity_poly.pdbx_strand_id
1 'polypeptide(L)'
;MKRLPLFLFLLLGLCAGMISCQKELSYEVSKIPSQGTLQKDGSGDCLPKTVVGTYEEGVGLSGTANYLEVEVNVLTAGTYVIASDTVNGIFFRATGIFTTTGLQTIKLPGSGTPFAAGIHNFVVSYGTSQCVVAVTTLPPGGGVPAEMTLDGAPGNCIDYVLNGSYITGTALNSSNQVVIKVNVTTPGTYNISTPVSNGITFAGAGTVSTTGPQTITLTGSGTPLITGATNIPVTVGASSCSFEVNITGPAVYTINCGSAVVSGTYVSGEELDNSHDVEITVNVTTPGGYNITGTINGMTFSATGNFSNTGNQPVTLSASGIPTAAGDFNVPLNAGTAACTFPVTVDQGAATFGTWAFTAGGINYSGTIELSLMDVTSSPTAGVCQFVGSNAAGDVMMMNLIDMNKNFTNNETYSFTSLLNNTGIFSFENAAGTISYSADPTQSTTTLSAKVTNHNTATKTITGTFAGKVMDGTNTLRDLTAGSFTVTYP
;
A
#
# COMPACT_ATOMS: atom_id res chain seq x y z
N MET A 1 -51.97 19.17 -74.05
CA MET A 1 -52.43 17.90 -74.64
C MET A 1 -52.27 16.79 -73.63
N LYS A 2 -53.34 16.02 -73.42
CA LYS A 2 -53.46 14.61 -73.01
C LYS A 2 -52.64 14.05 -71.83
N ARG A 3 -53.40 13.52 -70.87
CA ARG A 3 -53.03 12.65 -69.74
C ARG A 3 -52.58 11.24 -70.18
N LEU A 4 -51.96 10.53 -69.23
CA LEU A 4 -52.00 9.07 -68.94
C LEU A 4 -50.68 8.30 -69.19
N PRO A 5 -50.36 7.17 -68.48
CA PRO A 5 -50.47 6.77 -67.05
C PRO A 5 -49.12 6.23 -66.47
N LEU A 6 -48.84 6.12 -65.16
CA LEU A 6 -49.44 5.30 -64.07
C LEU A 6 -49.39 3.76 -64.24
N PHE A 7 -48.30 3.19 -64.79
CA PHE A 7 -48.15 1.71 -64.82
C PHE A 7 -46.74 1.15 -64.61
N LEU A 8 -45.73 1.95 -64.22
CA LEU A 8 -44.32 1.50 -64.19
C LEU A 8 -43.62 1.51 -62.81
N PHE A 9 -44.30 1.88 -61.72
CA PHE A 9 -43.69 1.84 -60.38
C PHE A 9 -44.34 0.86 -59.40
N LEU A 10 -45.34 0.09 -59.83
CA LEU A 10 -45.88 -1.04 -59.05
C LEU A 10 -45.01 -2.31 -59.14
N LEU A 11 -43.94 -2.30 -59.95
CA LEU A 11 -43.03 -3.45 -60.14
C LEU A 11 -41.70 -3.34 -59.35
N LEU A 12 -41.49 -2.25 -58.60
CA LEU A 12 -40.32 -2.10 -57.71
C LEU A 12 -40.64 -2.34 -56.22
N GLY A 13 -41.88 -2.73 -55.90
CA GLY A 13 -42.36 -2.98 -54.53
C GLY A 13 -42.42 -4.46 -54.12
N LEU A 14 -42.04 -5.41 -54.99
CA LEU A 14 -42.24 -6.84 -54.74
C LEU A 14 -40.96 -7.67 -54.53
N CYS A 15 -39.78 -7.04 -54.45
CA CYS A 15 -38.50 -7.73 -54.17
C CYS A 15 -37.82 -7.31 -52.84
N ALA A 16 -38.50 -6.59 -51.95
CA ALA A 16 -37.99 -6.18 -50.64
C ALA A 16 -38.70 -6.87 -49.46
N GLY A 17 -39.32 -8.04 -49.68
CA GLY A 17 -40.16 -8.73 -48.70
C GLY A 17 -39.64 -10.07 -48.18
N MET A 18 -38.38 -10.43 -48.42
CA MET A 18 -37.80 -11.71 -47.94
C MET A 18 -36.40 -11.55 -47.34
N ILE A 19 -36.26 -10.68 -46.33
CA ILE A 19 -35.19 -10.78 -45.32
C ILE A 19 -35.78 -10.32 -43.98
N SER A 20 -36.62 -11.15 -43.35
CA SER A 20 -36.87 -11.06 -41.91
C SER A 20 -37.51 -12.36 -41.41
N CYS A 21 -36.67 -13.38 -41.31
CA CYS A 21 -36.84 -14.50 -40.40
C CYS A 21 -35.47 -15.11 -40.16
N GLN A 22 -34.53 -14.30 -39.66
CA GLN A 22 -33.60 -14.88 -38.69
C GLN A 22 -34.34 -14.87 -37.37
N LYS A 23 -34.67 -16.07 -36.91
CA LYS A 23 -35.06 -16.33 -35.53
C LYS A 23 -33.90 -15.79 -34.69
N GLU A 24 -34.06 -14.62 -34.10
CA GLU A 24 -33.08 -14.13 -33.14
C GLU A 24 -32.97 -15.19 -32.05
N LEU A 25 -31.77 -15.73 -31.87
CA LEU A 25 -31.42 -16.45 -30.66
C LEU A 25 -31.52 -15.42 -29.53
N SER A 26 -32.72 -15.25 -28.99
CA SER A 26 -32.89 -14.83 -27.60
C SER A 26 -32.17 -15.91 -26.79
N TYR A 27 -30.89 -15.68 -26.51
CA TYR A 27 -30.25 -16.34 -25.39
C TYR A 27 -31.08 -15.93 -24.18
N GLU A 28 -32.01 -16.80 -23.79
CA GLU A 28 -32.69 -16.75 -22.50
C GLU A 28 -31.60 -16.90 -21.43
N VAL A 29 -30.88 -15.80 -21.14
CA VAL A 29 -30.01 -15.65 -19.95
C VAL A 29 -30.83 -15.96 -18.68
N SER A 30 -32.16 -15.96 -18.78
CA SER A 30 -33.18 -16.19 -17.76
C SER A 30 -33.09 -17.49 -16.94
N LYS A 31 -32.15 -18.43 -17.19
CA LYS A 31 -32.02 -19.66 -16.36
C LYS A 31 -30.61 -20.15 -16.06
N ILE A 32 -29.55 -19.48 -16.52
CA ILE A 32 -28.18 -19.91 -16.18
C ILE A 32 -27.75 -19.13 -14.93
N PRO A 33 -27.40 -19.81 -13.82
CA PRO A 33 -26.85 -19.14 -12.66
C PRO A 33 -25.56 -18.41 -13.02
N SER A 34 -25.42 -17.16 -12.60
CA SER A 34 -24.14 -16.47 -12.71
C SER A 34 -23.10 -17.13 -11.81
N GLN A 35 -21.83 -17.01 -12.20
CA GLN A 35 -20.69 -17.44 -11.38
C GLN A 35 -19.77 -16.27 -11.10
N GLY A 36 -19.16 -16.26 -9.92
CA GLY A 36 -18.24 -15.21 -9.50
C GLY A 36 -17.93 -15.25 -8.02
N THR A 37 -17.29 -14.19 -7.52
CA THR A 37 -16.85 -14.10 -6.13
C THR A 37 -17.14 -12.72 -5.55
N LEU A 38 -17.53 -12.66 -4.27
CA LEU A 38 -17.53 -11.42 -3.50
C LEU A 38 -16.10 -10.93 -3.31
N GLN A 39 -15.88 -9.62 -3.39
CA GLN A 39 -14.60 -9.02 -3.03
C GLN A 39 -14.47 -8.93 -1.50
N LYS A 40 -13.29 -9.30 -0.98
CA LYS A 40 -13.00 -9.29 0.45
C LYS A 40 -11.52 -9.12 0.73
N ASP A 41 -11.20 -8.62 1.91
CA ASP A 41 -9.81 -8.54 2.37
C ASP A 41 -9.29 -9.86 2.97
N GLY A 42 -8.04 -9.83 3.45
CA GLY A 42 -7.40 -10.98 4.10
C GLY A 42 -8.05 -11.44 5.40
N SER A 43 -8.93 -10.62 6.01
CA SER A 43 -9.69 -10.96 7.22
C SER A 43 -11.08 -11.55 6.94
N GLY A 44 -11.52 -11.50 5.68
CA GLY A 44 -12.82 -12.00 5.24
C GLY A 44 -13.92 -10.93 5.22
N ASP A 45 -13.57 -9.67 5.45
CA ASP A 45 -14.48 -8.52 5.43
C ASP A 45 -14.78 -8.09 3.99
N CYS A 46 -16.05 -7.81 3.66
CA CYS A 46 -16.41 -7.40 2.30
C CYS A 46 -15.75 -6.05 1.97
N LEU A 47 -15.04 -5.95 0.84
CA LEU A 47 -14.34 -4.73 0.42
C LEU A 47 -14.26 -4.64 -1.10
N PRO A 48 -14.72 -3.53 -1.73
CA PRO A 48 -15.42 -2.40 -1.10
C PRO A 48 -16.83 -2.77 -0.61
N LYS A 49 -17.29 -2.08 0.44
CA LYS A 49 -18.67 -2.16 0.94
C LYS A 49 -19.18 -0.80 1.40
N THR A 50 -20.50 -0.61 1.32
CA THR A 50 -21.21 0.54 1.90
C THR A 50 -22.41 0.05 2.70
N VAL A 51 -22.59 0.56 3.92
CA VAL A 51 -23.80 0.35 4.72
C VAL A 51 -24.62 1.63 4.67
N VAL A 52 -25.79 1.58 4.02
CA VAL A 52 -26.67 2.76 3.86
C VAL A 52 -27.89 2.63 4.75
N GLY A 53 -28.25 3.74 5.38
CA GLY A 53 -29.44 3.89 6.21
C GLY A 53 -29.19 3.86 7.71
N THR A 54 -30.19 4.29 8.47
CA THR A 54 -30.22 4.22 9.93
C THR A 54 -30.95 2.95 10.36
N TYR A 55 -30.29 2.10 11.14
CA TYR A 55 -30.86 0.87 11.69
C TYR A 55 -31.15 1.12 13.17
N GLU A 56 -32.41 0.98 13.58
CA GLU A 56 -32.85 1.29 14.95
C GLU A 56 -33.66 0.12 15.52
N GLU A 57 -33.37 -0.23 16.76
CA GLU A 57 -34.09 -1.26 17.51
C GLU A 57 -35.60 -0.97 17.53
N GLY A 58 -36.39 -1.96 17.10
CA GLY A 58 -37.85 -1.84 17.02
C GLY A 58 -38.38 -1.10 15.79
N VAL A 59 -37.52 -0.54 14.93
CA VAL A 59 -37.93 0.16 13.70
C VAL A 59 -37.77 -0.74 12.47
N GLY A 60 -38.87 -0.97 11.74
CA GLY A 60 -38.85 -1.77 10.52
C GLY A 60 -38.00 -1.13 9.41
N LEU A 61 -37.17 -1.94 8.75
CA LEU A 61 -36.32 -1.49 7.65
C LEU A 61 -37.15 -1.19 6.40
N SER A 62 -36.74 -0.15 5.67
CA SER A 62 -37.20 0.11 4.31
C SER A 62 -36.10 -0.24 3.32
N GLY A 63 -36.33 -1.21 2.42
CA GLY A 63 -35.32 -1.63 1.45
C GLY A 63 -34.82 -0.54 0.49
N THR A 64 -35.50 0.61 0.41
CA THR A 64 -35.03 1.79 -0.33
C THR A 64 -34.06 2.65 0.47
N ALA A 65 -34.19 2.70 1.80
CA ALA A 65 -33.41 3.54 2.71
C ALA A 65 -32.32 2.76 3.47
N ASN A 66 -32.55 1.47 3.73
CA ASN A 66 -31.68 0.56 4.47
C ASN A 66 -31.21 -0.53 3.51
N TYR A 67 -29.95 -0.46 3.09
CA TYR A 67 -29.38 -1.44 2.18
C TYR A 67 -27.85 -1.52 2.32
N LEU A 68 -27.29 -2.63 1.88
CA LEU A 68 -25.85 -2.79 1.69
C LEU A 68 -25.49 -2.59 0.22
N GLU A 69 -24.30 -2.09 -0.04
CA GLU A 69 -23.66 -2.21 -1.35
C GLU A 69 -22.41 -3.06 -1.21
N VAL A 70 -22.29 -4.10 -2.03
CA VAL A 70 -21.14 -5.01 -2.05
C VAL A 70 -20.65 -5.20 -3.48
N GLU A 71 -19.35 -5.39 -3.67
CA GLU A 71 -18.77 -5.63 -4.99
C GLU A 71 -18.57 -7.12 -5.26
N VAL A 72 -18.93 -7.52 -6.48
CA VAL A 72 -18.84 -8.90 -6.97
C VAL A 72 -18.03 -8.93 -8.26
N ASN A 73 -17.03 -9.82 -8.33
CA ASN A 73 -16.37 -10.14 -9.59
C ASN A 73 -17.15 -11.24 -10.32
N VAL A 74 -17.84 -10.88 -11.39
CA VAL A 74 -18.68 -11.77 -12.18
C VAL A 74 -17.83 -12.47 -13.25
N LEU A 75 -17.68 -13.78 -13.13
CA LEU A 75 -16.95 -14.62 -14.09
C LEU A 75 -17.86 -15.16 -15.20
N THR A 76 -19.15 -15.30 -14.93
CA THR A 76 -20.14 -15.74 -15.92
C THR A 76 -21.45 -14.97 -15.71
N ALA A 77 -21.90 -14.30 -16.76
CA ALA A 77 -23.19 -13.62 -16.81
C ALA A 77 -24.35 -14.61 -16.58
N GLY A 78 -25.43 -14.17 -15.95
CA GLY A 78 -26.53 -15.05 -15.54
C GLY A 78 -27.38 -14.48 -14.42
N THR A 79 -28.37 -15.23 -13.97
CA THR A 79 -29.21 -14.87 -12.83
C THR A 79 -28.43 -15.02 -11.53
N TYR A 80 -28.50 -14.04 -10.64
CA TYR A 80 -27.88 -14.10 -9.32
C TYR A 80 -28.91 -14.06 -8.18
N VAL A 81 -28.53 -14.66 -7.06
CA VAL A 81 -29.10 -14.43 -5.73
C VAL A 81 -27.94 -14.12 -4.80
N ILE A 82 -27.97 -12.95 -4.19
CA ILE A 82 -26.99 -12.54 -3.17
C ILE A 82 -27.78 -12.22 -1.92
N ALA A 83 -27.43 -12.85 -0.81
CA ALA A 83 -28.16 -12.72 0.44
C ALA A 83 -27.24 -12.80 1.65
N SER A 84 -27.58 -12.11 2.72
CA SER A 84 -27.01 -12.37 4.04
C SER A 84 -27.75 -13.48 4.77
N ASP A 85 -27.16 -13.96 5.86
CA ASP A 85 -27.91 -14.59 6.94
C ASP A 85 -28.88 -13.59 7.62
N THR A 86 -29.73 -14.11 8.50
CA THR A 86 -30.61 -13.29 9.33
C THR A 86 -29.99 -13.11 10.69
N VAL A 87 -29.61 -11.87 11.01
CA VAL A 87 -28.98 -11.50 12.29
C VAL A 87 -29.78 -10.34 12.87
N ASN A 88 -29.99 -10.37 14.18
CA ASN A 88 -30.73 -9.33 14.90
C ASN A 88 -32.12 -9.02 14.32
N GLY A 89 -32.82 -10.01 13.74
CA GLY A 89 -34.16 -9.82 13.16
C GLY A 89 -34.19 -9.16 11.78
N ILE A 90 -33.04 -8.91 11.16
CA ILE A 90 -32.92 -8.33 9.82
C ILE A 90 -32.09 -9.21 8.89
N PHE A 91 -32.27 -9.04 7.58
CA PHE A 91 -31.44 -9.66 6.54
C PHE A 91 -31.40 -8.75 5.30
N PHE A 92 -30.43 -8.99 4.42
CA PHE A 92 -30.25 -8.26 3.17
C PHE A 92 -30.29 -9.23 2.00
N ARG A 93 -31.01 -8.89 0.92
CA ARG A 93 -31.14 -9.80 -0.22
C ARG A 93 -31.43 -9.07 -1.52
N ALA A 94 -30.72 -9.46 -2.58
CA ALA A 94 -31.03 -9.07 -3.96
C ALA A 94 -31.06 -10.28 -4.90
N THR A 95 -31.87 -10.16 -5.94
CA THR A 95 -31.90 -11.07 -7.07
C THR A 95 -31.91 -10.26 -8.35
N GLY A 96 -31.21 -10.71 -9.37
CA GLY A 96 -31.15 -10.00 -10.63
C GLY A 96 -30.44 -10.81 -11.70
N ILE A 97 -29.99 -10.13 -12.76
CA ILE A 97 -29.26 -10.73 -13.87
C ILE A 97 -28.01 -9.90 -14.10
N PHE A 98 -26.85 -10.55 -14.07
CA PHE A 98 -25.62 -9.97 -14.62
C PHE A 98 -25.63 -10.16 -16.12
N THR A 99 -25.55 -9.07 -16.88
CA THR A 99 -25.48 -9.08 -18.35
C THR A 99 -24.03 -8.98 -18.86
N THR A 100 -23.08 -8.64 -17.99
CA THR A 100 -21.66 -8.53 -18.29
C THR A 100 -20.80 -9.16 -17.19
N THR A 101 -19.60 -9.60 -17.56
CA THR A 101 -18.56 -10.06 -16.62
C THR A 101 -17.76 -8.89 -16.07
N GLY A 102 -16.97 -9.13 -15.01
CA GLY A 102 -16.14 -8.13 -14.33
C GLY A 102 -16.72 -7.67 -12.99
N LEU A 103 -16.12 -6.64 -12.41
CA LEU A 103 -16.55 -6.07 -11.12
C LEU A 103 -17.89 -5.35 -11.27
N GLN A 104 -18.82 -5.66 -10.37
CA GLN A 104 -20.17 -5.09 -10.33
C GLN A 104 -20.57 -4.80 -8.89
N THR A 105 -21.05 -3.59 -8.64
CA THR A 105 -21.61 -3.20 -7.33
C THR A 105 -23.08 -3.58 -7.25
N ILE A 106 -23.44 -4.36 -6.24
CA ILE A 106 -24.81 -4.81 -6.01
C ILE A 106 -25.38 -4.20 -4.74
N LYS A 107 -26.52 -3.52 -4.90
CA LYS A 107 -27.38 -3.08 -3.81
C LYS A 107 -28.20 -4.24 -3.28
N LEU A 108 -28.09 -4.51 -1.98
CA LEU A 108 -28.84 -5.51 -1.22
C LEU A 108 -29.85 -4.80 -0.30
N PRO A 109 -31.12 -4.64 -0.70
CA PRO A 109 -32.17 -4.10 0.17
C PRO A 109 -32.28 -4.89 1.47
N GLY A 110 -32.36 -4.17 2.59
CA GLY A 110 -32.61 -4.72 3.92
C GLY A 110 -34.10 -4.98 4.17
N SER A 111 -34.39 -5.98 4.98
CA SER A 111 -35.74 -6.32 5.43
C SER A 111 -35.70 -6.82 6.88
N GLY A 112 -36.82 -6.66 7.59
CA GLY A 112 -36.98 -7.04 8.99
C GLY A 112 -37.04 -5.86 9.95
N THR A 113 -36.95 -6.14 11.24
CA THR A 113 -36.95 -5.15 12.32
C THR A 113 -35.83 -5.52 13.31
N PRO A 114 -34.85 -4.64 13.57
CA PRO A 114 -33.79 -4.92 14.52
C PRO A 114 -34.32 -5.18 15.92
N PHE A 115 -33.79 -6.20 16.62
CA PHE A 115 -34.25 -6.58 17.97
C PHE A 115 -33.45 -5.96 19.11
N ALA A 116 -32.17 -5.66 18.88
CA ALA A 116 -31.28 -5.12 19.90
C ALA A 116 -30.28 -4.13 19.28
N ALA A 117 -30.01 -3.04 19.99
CA ALA A 117 -28.88 -2.17 19.70
C ALA A 117 -27.53 -2.92 19.74
N GLY A 118 -26.55 -2.44 18.97
CA GLY A 118 -25.20 -3.01 18.91
C GLY A 118 -24.67 -3.20 17.48
N ILE A 119 -23.44 -3.68 17.38
CA ILE A 119 -22.82 -4.03 16.10
C ILE A 119 -23.13 -5.50 15.80
N HIS A 120 -23.69 -5.75 14.63
CA HIS A 120 -24.09 -7.09 14.19
C HIS A 120 -23.40 -7.43 12.87
N ASN A 121 -22.73 -8.57 12.81
CA ASN A 121 -21.99 -9.02 11.64
C ASN A 121 -22.88 -9.93 10.78
N PHE A 122 -23.03 -9.59 9.50
CA PHE A 122 -23.82 -10.30 8.51
C PHE A 122 -22.90 -11.05 7.54
N VAL A 123 -23.16 -12.33 7.33
CA VAL A 123 -22.43 -13.14 6.35
C VAL A 123 -23.14 -13.06 5.00
N VAL A 124 -22.61 -12.25 4.09
CA VAL A 124 -23.12 -12.11 2.72
C VAL A 124 -22.60 -13.27 1.87
N SER A 125 -23.50 -13.94 1.16
CA SER A 125 -23.23 -15.12 0.35
C SER A 125 -23.60 -14.90 -1.13
N TYR A 126 -22.71 -15.36 -2.02
CA TYR A 126 -22.92 -15.44 -3.46
C TYR A 126 -22.31 -16.75 -3.99
N GLY A 127 -23.17 -17.72 -4.33
CA GLY A 127 -22.70 -19.08 -4.67
C GLY A 127 -21.96 -19.72 -3.50
N THR A 128 -20.70 -20.13 -3.71
CA THR A 128 -19.80 -20.63 -2.67
C THR A 128 -18.93 -19.54 -2.04
N SER A 129 -19.02 -18.30 -2.51
CA SER A 129 -18.25 -17.16 -2.00
C SER A 129 -19.00 -16.46 -0.87
N GLN A 130 -18.26 -16.08 0.18
CA GLN A 130 -18.78 -15.36 1.34
C GLN A 130 -17.81 -14.29 1.83
N CYS A 131 -18.37 -13.21 2.39
CA CYS A 131 -17.67 -12.16 3.13
C CYS A 131 -18.59 -11.58 4.23
N VAL A 132 -18.03 -10.81 5.15
CA VAL A 132 -18.74 -10.25 6.31
C VAL A 132 -19.03 -8.76 6.13
N VAL A 133 -20.17 -8.28 6.62
CA VAL A 133 -20.49 -6.85 6.75
C VAL A 133 -20.97 -6.55 8.17
N ALA A 134 -20.31 -5.63 8.87
CA ALA A 134 -20.76 -5.13 10.16
C ALA A 134 -21.83 -4.03 9.98
N VAL A 135 -22.99 -4.17 10.63
CA VAL A 135 -24.06 -3.16 10.66
C VAL A 135 -24.33 -2.75 12.10
N THR A 136 -24.26 -1.45 12.37
CA THR A 136 -24.57 -0.89 13.69
C THR A 136 -26.05 -0.58 13.80
N THR A 137 -26.72 -1.21 14.76
CA THR A 137 -28.10 -0.92 15.18
C THR A 137 -28.09 0.03 16.37
N LEU A 138 -28.84 1.12 16.27
CA LEU A 138 -29.01 2.11 17.33
C LEU A 138 -30.12 1.68 18.31
N PRO A 139 -30.06 2.09 19.59
CA PRO A 139 -31.16 1.89 20.53
C PRO A 139 -32.41 2.67 20.11
N PRO A 140 -33.59 2.39 20.70
CA PRO A 140 -34.80 3.14 20.41
C PRO A 140 -34.60 4.64 20.61
N GLY A 141 -35.00 5.46 19.62
CA GLY A 141 -34.74 6.90 19.53
C GLY A 141 -33.40 7.26 18.88
N GLY A 142 -32.55 6.30 18.56
CA GLY A 142 -31.22 6.55 18.00
C GLY A 142 -31.21 7.23 16.62
N GLY A 143 -32.28 7.09 15.84
CA GLY A 143 -32.39 7.66 14.49
C GLY A 143 -32.83 9.12 14.42
N VAL A 144 -33.17 9.76 15.55
CA VAL A 144 -33.51 11.18 15.61
C VAL A 144 -32.32 12.01 16.13
N PRO A 145 -32.34 13.36 16.04
CA PRO A 145 -31.34 14.18 16.71
C PRO A 145 -31.35 13.91 18.22
N ALA A 146 -30.17 13.72 18.81
CA ALA A 146 -30.02 13.59 20.24
C ALA A 146 -30.34 14.92 20.93
N GLU A 147 -31.04 14.84 22.06
CA GLU A 147 -31.23 15.97 22.97
C GLU A 147 -30.17 15.87 24.06
N MET A 148 -29.39 16.94 24.23
CA MET A 148 -28.28 16.98 25.18
C MET A 148 -27.99 18.41 25.64
N THR A 149 -27.34 18.54 26.78
CA THR A 149 -26.80 19.82 27.29
C THR A 149 -25.29 19.73 27.43
N LEU A 150 -24.59 20.85 27.25
CA LEU A 150 -23.15 20.93 27.50
C LEU A 150 -22.89 21.04 29.00
N ASP A 151 -21.85 20.37 29.48
CA ASP A 151 -21.40 20.53 30.85
C ASP A 151 -20.73 21.91 31.04
N GLY A 152 -21.15 22.68 32.04
CA GLY A 152 -20.73 24.06 32.26
C GLY A 152 -21.55 25.16 31.57
N ALA A 153 -22.63 24.82 30.86
CA ALA A 153 -23.52 25.82 30.27
C ALA A 153 -24.43 26.53 31.30
N PRO A 154 -24.75 27.83 31.12
CA PRO A 154 -24.14 28.77 30.17
C PRO A 154 -22.79 29.30 30.69
N GLY A 155 -21.80 29.47 29.80
CA GLY A 155 -20.51 30.06 30.17
C GLY A 155 -19.32 29.30 29.59
N ASN A 156 -18.42 28.83 30.46
CA ASN A 156 -17.26 28.04 30.07
C ASN A 156 -17.60 26.56 30.13
N CYS A 157 -17.21 25.80 29.13
CA CYS A 157 -17.34 24.36 29.18
C CYS A 157 -16.44 23.84 30.32
N ILE A 158 -16.98 22.99 31.18
CA ILE A 158 -16.22 22.39 32.29
C ILE A 158 -15.62 21.06 31.81
N ASP A 159 -14.41 20.74 32.30
CA ASP A 159 -13.72 19.46 32.07
C ASP A 159 -13.57 19.04 30.59
N TYR A 160 -13.34 19.99 29.68
CA TYR A 160 -12.93 19.66 28.32
C TYR A 160 -11.44 19.27 28.28
N VAL A 161 -11.07 18.42 27.32
CA VAL A 161 -9.67 18.02 27.08
C VAL A 161 -9.27 18.47 25.68
N LEU A 162 -8.24 19.31 25.59
CA LEU A 162 -7.71 19.79 24.33
C LEU A 162 -6.46 18.98 23.94
N ASN A 163 -6.44 18.45 22.72
CA ASN A 163 -5.38 17.63 22.17
C ASN A 163 -4.75 18.31 20.95
N GLY A 164 -3.44 18.12 20.78
CA GLY A 164 -2.67 18.70 19.68
C GLY A 164 -2.11 20.09 20.00
N SER A 165 -1.23 20.56 19.12
CA SER A 165 -0.62 21.89 19.23
C SER A 165 -1.25 22.85 18.22
N TYR A 166 -1.55 24.07 18.66
CA TYR A 166 -2.21 25.09 17.85
C TYR A 166 -1.22 26.21 17.59
N ILE A 167 -0.65 26.25 16.39
CA ILE A 167 0.46 27.15 16.05
C ILE A 167 0.00 28.12 14.96
N THR A 168 0.26 29.42 15.16
CA THR A 168 -0.05 30.45 14.16
C THR A 168 0.55 30.12 12.80
N GLY A 169 -0.26 30.20 11.74
CA GLY A 169 0.13 29.93 10.36
C GLY A 169 0.26 28.44 10.00
N THR A 170 0.11 27.52 10.96
CA THR A 170 0.18 26.08 10.70
C THR A 170 -1.23 25.49 10.60
N ALA A 171 -1.56 24.84 9.49
CA ALA A 171 -2.86 24.19 9.33
C ALA A 171 -3.03 23.05 10.35
N LEU A 172 -4.24 22.95 10.92
CA LEU A 172 -4.58 21.86 11.84
C LEU A 172 -4.65 20.52 11.08
N ASN A 173 -4.38 19.43 11.80
CA ASN A 173 -4.50 18.06 11.31
C ASN A 173 -5.39 17.21 12.23
N SER A 174 -5.50 15.91 11.96
CA SER A 174 -6.36 14.98 12.73
C SER A 174 -6.00 14.83 14.20
N SER A 175 -4.79 15.25 14.63
CA SER A 175 -4.40 15.25 16.05
C SER A 175 -4.95 16.44 16.84
N ASN A 176 -5.38 17.50 16.17
CA ASN A 176 -5.97 18.68 16.81
C ASN A 176 -7.43 18.40 17.14
N GLN A 177 -7.71 18.03 18.38
CA GLN A 177 -9.05 17.60 18.81
C GLN A 177 -9.44 18.24 20.14
N VAL A 178 -10.74 18.36 20.38
CA VAL A 178 -11.28 18.70 21.70
C VAL A 178 -12.29 17.64 22.10
N VAL A 179 -12.15 17.11 23.32
CA VAL A 179 -13.13 16.23 23.95
C VAL A 179 -13.98 17.08 24.88
N ILE A 180 -15.28 17.17 24.59
CA ILE A 180 -16.28 17.90 25.39
C ILE A 180 -17.18 16.92 26.13
N LYS A 181 -17.68 17.32 27.30
CA LYS A 181 -18.69 16.57 28.04
C LYS A 181 -20.09 17.11 27.77
N VAL A 182 -21.02 16.19 27.57
CA VAL A 182 -22.45 16.48 27.41
C VAL A 182 -23.27 15.60 28.33
N ASN A 183 -24.46 16.07 28.73
CA ASN A 183 -25.45 15.25 29.42
C ASN A 183 -26.60 14.97 28.45
N VAL A 184 -26.74 13.70 28.04
CA VAL A 184 -27.72 13.26 27.05
C VAL A 184 -29.05 12.96 27.74
N THR A 185 -30.12 13.61 27.30
CA THR A 185 -31.49 13.36 27.78
C THR A 185 -32.28 12.46 26.85
N THR A 186 -32.01 12.53 25.54
CA THR A 186 -32.58 11.64 24.54
C THR A 186 -31.46 11.09 23.66
N PRO A 187 -31.26 9.75 23.60
CA PRO A 187 -30.34 9.13 22.65
C PRO A 187 -30.65 9.54 21.21
N GLY A 188 -29.65 9.54 20.34
CA GLY A 188 -29.82 10.01 18.97
C GLY A 188 -28.51 10.30 18.25
N THR A 189 -28.63 10.91 17.08
CA THR A 189 -27.52 11.43 16.27
C THR A 189 -27.12 12.83 16.70
N TYR A 190 -25.84 13.16 16.59
CA TYR A 190 -25.34 14.53 16.73
C TYR A 190 -24.52 14.94 15.52
N ASN A 191 -24.57 16.23 15.21
CA ASN A 191 -23.70 16.87 14.24
C ASN A 191 -23.37 18.27 14.79
N ILE A 192 -22.20 18.41 15.39
CA ILE A 192 -21.77 19.59 16.13
C ILE A 192 -20.67 20.27 15.32
N SER A 193 -20.78 21.59 15.16
CA SER A 193 -19.74 22.42 14.56
C SER A 193 -19.64 23.76 15.30
N THR A 194 -18.43 24.26 15.52
CA THR A 194 -18.19 25.59 16.08
C THR A 194 -18.09 26.63 14.95
N PRO A 195 -18.42 27.91 15.19
CA PRO A 195 -18.06 28.96 14.25
C PRO A 195 -16.54 29.08 14.11
N VAL A 196 -16.09 29.78 13.07
CA VAL A 196 -14.67 30.08 12.89
C VAL A 196 -14.23 31.11 13.92
N SER A 197 -13.29 30.74 14.76
CA SER A 197 -12.64 31.61 15.74
C SER A 197 -11.14 31.61 15.48
N ASN A 198 -10.56 32.79 15.24
CA ASN A 198 -9.12 32.94 14.96
C ASN A 198 -8.59 32.00 13.85
N GLY A 199 -9.40 31.75 12.82
CA GLY A 199 -9.06 30.91 11.67
C GLY A 199 -9.26 29.41 11.85
N ILE A 200 -9.76 28.96 13.01
CA ILE A 200 -10.03 27.54 13.29
C ILE A 200 -11.50 27.26 13.61
N THR A 201 -11.95 26.04 13.31
CA THR A 201 -13.26 25.50 13.64
C THR A 201 -13.13 24.06 14.11
N PHE A 202 -14.04 23.58 14.95
CA PHE A 202 -14.11 22.20 15.40
C PHE A 202 -15.44 21.58 14.99
N ALA A 203 -15.41 20.34 14.50
CA ALA A 203 -16.61 19.62 14.11
C ALA A 203 -16.56 18.13 14.48
N GLY A 204 -17.72 17.54 14.70
CA GLY A 204 -17.87 16.11 14.96
C GLY A 204 -19.31 15.66 14.77
N ALA A 205 -19.48 14.47 14.19
CA ALA A 205 -20.79 13.84 14.01
C ALA A 205 -20.74 12.39 14.48
N GLY A 206 -21.87 11.87 14.96
CA GLY A 206 -21.95 10.53 15.51
C GLY A 206 -23.30 10.22 16.14
N THR A 207 -23.32 9.23 17.02
CA THR A 207 -24.51 8.86 17.80
C THR A 207 -24.16 8.75 19.28
N VAL A 208 -25.12 9.06 20.14
CA VAL A 208 -25.08 8.79 21.57
C VAL A 208 -26.22 7.82 21.90
N SER A 209 -25.89 6.68 22.46
CA SER A 209 -26.82 5.54 22.64
C SER A 209 -27.37 5.42 24.06
N THR A 210 -26.85 6.20 25.02
CA THR A 210 -27.27 6.13 26.41
C THR A 210 -27.49 7.52 26.98
N THR A 211 -28.47 7.64 27.86
CA THR A 211 -28.75 8.85 28.62
C THR A 211 -27.67 9.07 29.70
N GLY A 212 -27.50 10.31 30.13
CA GLY A 212 -26.54 10.71 31.16
C GLY A 212 -25.25 11.31 30.59
N PRO A 213 -24.20 11.44 31.41
CA PRO A 213 -22.93 12.04 31.00
C PRO A 213 -22.24 11.22 29.90
N GLN A 214 -21.91 11.87 28.79
CA GLN A 214 -21.18 11.32 27.66
C GLN A 214 -20.06 12.28 27.26
N THR A 215 -19.06 11.75 26.53
CA THR A 215 -18.00 12.56 25.93
C THR A 215 -18.14 12.56 24.41
N ILE A 216 -18.01 13.73 23.78
CA ILE A 216 -17.97 13.88 22.33
C ILE A 216 -16.61 14.46 21.94
N THR A 217 -15.98 13.88 20.92
CA THR A 217 -14.74 14.42 20.36
C THR A 217 -15.03 15.19 19.09
N LEU A 218 -14.54 16.43 19.02
CA LEU A 218 -14.59 17.28 17.83
C LEU A 218 -13.18 17.43 17.27
N THR A 219 -13.05 17.30 15.95
CA THR A 219 -11.78 17.49 15.24
C THR A 219 -11.67 18.92 14.74
N GLY A 220 -10.53 19.55 15.00
CA GLY A 220 -10.19 20.89 14.56
C GLY A 220 -9.78 20.92 13.09
N SER A 221 -10.11 22.02 12.41
CA SER A 221 -9.65 22.33 11.06
C SER A 221 -9.40 23.83 10.91
N GLY A 222 -8.71 24.22 9.84
CA GLY A 222 -8.32 25.61 9.57
C GLY A 222 -6.87 25.91 9.96
N THR A 223 -6.53 27.19 10.00
CA THR A 223 -5.16 27.67 10.26
C THR A 223 -5.24 28.83 11.25
N PRO A 224 -4.67 28.69 12.47
CA PRO A 224 -4.66 29.76 13.46
C PRO A 224 -4.01 31.04 12.93
N LEU A 225 -4.63 32.21 13.17
CA LEU A 225 -4.16 33.50 12.59
C LEU A 225 -3.33 34.34 13.56
N ILE A 226 -3.67 34.36 14.84
CA ILE A 226 -3.07 35.24 15.86
C ILE A 226 -2.68 34.40 17.09
N THR A 227 -1.56 34.71 17.73
CA THR A 227 -1.12 34.07 18.98
C THR A 227 -1.96 34.52 20.18
N GLY A 228 -2.06 33.67 21.20
CA GLY A 228 -2.78 33.93 22.44
C GLY A 228 -3.97 32.98 22.67
N ALA A 229 -4.60 33.14 23.83
CA ALA A 229 -5.82 32.40 24.19
C ALA A 229 -6.99 32.82 23.28
N THR A 230 -7.63 31.84 22.66
CA THR A 230 -8.82 32.02 21.83
C THR A 230 -9.98 31.21 22.39
N ASN A 231 -11.07 31.88 22.74
CA ASN A 231 -12.30 31.21 23.16
C ASN A 231 -13.08 30.70 21.95
N ILE A 232 -13.42 29.42 21.98
CA ILE A 232 -14.19 28.73 20.95
C ILE A 232 -15.59 28.45 21.51
N PRO A 233 -16.64 29.11 21.00
CA PRO A 233 -18.00 28.82 21.42
C PRO A 233 -18.49 27.52 20.78
N VAL A 234 -19.19 26.71 21.56
CA VAL A 234 -19.88 25.48 21.12
C VAL A 234 -21.33 25.53 21.57
N THR A 235 -22.22 25.08 20.68
CA THR A 235 -23.66 25.06 20.91
C THR A 235 -24.23 23.69 20.55
N VAL A 236 -25.06 23.14 21.43
CA VAL A 236 -25.86 21.93 21.18
C VAL A 236 -27.30 22.22 21.60
N GLY A 237 -28.25 22.15 20.66
CA GLY A 237 -29.62 22.59 20.89
C GLY A 237 -29.68 24.03 21.42
N ALA A 238 -30.30 24.22 22.59
CA ALA A 238 -30.35 25.50 23.30
C ALA A 238 -29.19 25.74 24.29
N SER A 239 -28.32 24.74 24.50
CA SER A 239 -27.20 24.81 25.43
C SER A 239 -25.96 25.37 24.74
N SER A 240 -25.26 26.30 25.38
CA SER A 240 -24.00 26.86 24.87
C SER A 240 -22.94 27.07 25.95
N CYS A 241 -21.68 26.81 25.60
CA CYS A 241 -20.52 27.14 26.43
C CYS A 241 -19.31 27.45 25.52
N SER A 242 -18.18 27.89 26.09
CA SER A 242 -16.93 28.09 25.35
C SER A 242 -15.76 27.35 26.00
N PHE A 243 -14.84 26.85 25.19
CA PHE A 243 -13.56 26.32 25.65
C PHE A 243 -12.40 27.16 25.10
N GLU A 244 -11.29 27.24 25.84
CA GLU A 244 -10.12 28.03 25.44
C GLU A 244 -9.10 27.16 24.70
N VAL A 245 -8.64 27.68 23.55
CA VAL A 245 -7.51 27.15 22.78
C VAL A 245 -6.33 28.12 22.88
N ASN A 246 -5.21 27.65 23.42
CA ASN A 246 -3.99 28.44 23.52
C ASN A 246 -3.18 28.33 22.22
N ILE A 247 -3.16 29.40 21.41
CA ILE A 247 -2.45 29.44 20.13
C ILE A 247 -1.05 30.03 20.36
N THR A 248 -0.02 29.27 20.01
CA THR A 248 1.39 29.68 20.15
C THR A 248 1.98 30.17 18.83
N GLY A 249 3.04 30.97 18.90
CA GLY A 249 3.82 31.35 17.72
C GLY A 249 4.79 30.25 17.29
N PRO A 250 5.59 30.49 16.23
CA PRO A 250 6.76 29.66 15.96
C PRO A 250 7.77 29.80 17.10
N ALA A 251 8.41 28.69 17.47
CA ALA A 251 9.49 28.72 18.44
C ALA A 251 10.71 29.47 17.90
N VAL A 252 11.46 30.06 18.82
CA VAL A 252 12.80 30.58 18.55
C VAL A 252 13.78 29.69 19.28
N TYR A 253 14.72 29.09 18.54
CA TYR A 253 15.70 28.16 19.08
C TYR A 253 16.97 28.13 18.23
N THR A 254 18.05 27.60 18.80
CA THR A 254 19.26 27.21 18.09
C THR A 254 19.46 25.70 18.15
N ILE A 255 19.99 25.10 17.07
CA ILE A 255 20.24 23.65 17.01
C ILE A 255 21.69 23.37 17.39
N ASN A 256 21.92 22.38 18.25
CA ASN A 256 23.24 21.85 18.53
C ASN A 256 23.48 20.55 17.74
N CYS A 257 23.89 20.64 16.47
CA CYS A 257 24.18 19.45 15.67
C CYS A 257 25.33 18.59 16.24
N GLY A 258 26.19 19.15 17.10
CA GLY A 258 27.24 18.38 17.79
C GLY A 258 26.71 17.42 18.86
N SER A 259 25.42 17.50 19.19
CA SER A 259 24.73 16.56 20.09
C SER A 259 24.03 15.43 19.36
N ALA A 260 24.18 15.32 18.03
CA ALA A 260 23.50 14.31 17.24
C ALA A 260 23.89 12.89 17.66
N VAL A 261 22.89 12.07 17.97
CA VAL A 261 23.01 10.63 18.19
C VAL A 261 22.20 9.95 17.10
N VAL A 262 22.89 9.24 16.20
CA VAL A 262 22.27 8.53 15.06
C VAL A 262 21.94 7.10 15.48
N SER A 263 20.69 6.69 15.28
CA SER A 263 20.19 5.34 15.53
C SER A 263 19.91 4.61 14.21
N GLY A 264 20.24 3.31 14.18
CA GLY A 264 20.05 2.46 13.00
C GLY A 264 21.32 2.32 12.14
N THR A 265 21.27 1.38 11.19
CA THR A 265 22.34 1.12 10.22
C THR A 265 21.83 1.52 8.85
N TYR A 266 22.40 2.57 8.27
CA TYR A 266 21.96 3.10 7.00
C TYR A 266 22.70 2.38 5.87
N VAL A 267 21.97 1.76 4.95
CA VAL A 267 22.55 0.99 3.84
C VAL A 267 22.08 1.55 2.50
N SER A 268 22.99 1.74 1.55
CA SER A 268 22.62 2.25 0.22
C SER A 268 21.67 1.30 -0.51
N GLY A 269 20.53 1.78 -0.96
CA GLY A 269 19.53 1.00 -1.68
C GLY A 269 18.46 0.33 -0.80
N GLU A 270 18.58 0.42 0.53
CA GLU A 270 17.57 -0.09 1.46
C GLU A 270 16.62 1.01 1.92
N GLU A 271 15.34 0.69 2.11
CA GLU A 271 14.34 1.66 2.59
C GLU A 271 14.45 1.86 4.09
N LEU A 272 14.48 3.12 4.52
CA LEU A 272 14.52 3.48 5.94
C LEU A 272 13.14 3.31 6.60
N ASP A 273 13.15 2.82 7.83
CA ASP A 273 11.96 2.54 8.63
C ASP A 273 11.99 3.22 10.00
N ASN A 274 11.11 2.80 10.91
CA ASN A 274 11.00 3.37 12.26
C ASN A 274 12.18 3.05 13.20
N SER A 275 13.15 2.23 12.79
CA SER A 275 14.39 2.00 13.53
C SER A 275 15.48 3.03 13.24
N HIS A 276 15.24 3.91 12.26
CA HIS A 276 16.18 4.93 11.82
C HIS A 276 15.76 6.31 12.31
N ASP A 277 16.53 6.88 13.22
CA ASP A 277 16.28 8.22 13.76
C ASP A 277 17.57 8.93 14.19
N VAL A 278 17.44 10.22 14.47
CA VAL A 278 18.53 11.03 15.01
C VAL A 278 18.02 11.90 16.14
N GLU A 279 18.56 11.72 17.34
CA GLU A 279 18.31 12.63 18.45
C GLU A 279 19.28 13.81 18.43
N ILE A 280 18.76 15.03 18.51
CA ILE A 280 19.53 16.28 18.64
C ILE A 280 19.02 17.09 19.83
N THR A 281 19.87 17.92 20.41
CA THR A 281 19.46 18.94 21.39
C THR A 281 19.30 20.30 20.72
N VAL A 282 18.22 20.99 21.04
CA VAL A 282 18.02 22.40 20.69
C VAL A 282 17.96 23.27 21.94
N ASN A 283 18.38 24.53 21.86
CA ASN A 283 18.22 25.50 22.93
C ASN A 283 17.08 26.48 22.58
N VAL A 284 15.96 26.36 23.29
CA VAL A 284 14.74 27.12 23.04
C VAL A 284 14.75 28.42 23.85
N THR A 285 14.65 29.56 23.16
CA THR A 285 14.53 30.88 23.80
C THR A 285 13.09 31.38 23.85
N THR A 286 12.25 30.94 22.89
CA THR A 286 10.82 31.23 22.87
C THR A 286 10.05 29.93 22.61
N PRO A 287 9.18 29.48 23.54
CA PRO A 287 8.28 28.35 23.33
C PRO A 287 7.39 28.55 22.10
N GLY A 288 7.03 27.46 21.43
CA GLY A 288 6.23 27.52 20.21
C GLY A 288 6.45 26.35 19.27
N GLY A 289 5.81 26.44 18.11
CA GLY A 289 5.88 25.41 17.08
C GLY A 289 7.24 25.31 16.41
N TYR A 290 7.72 24.10 16.17
CA TYR A 290 8.92 23.84 15.39
C TYR A 290 8.65 22.85 14.26
N ASN A 291 9.42 23.02 13.19
CA ASN A 291 9.54 22.08 12.09
C ASN A 291 11.01 22.05 11.69
N ILE A 292 11.67 20.93 11.92
CA ILE A 292 13.07 20.70 11.58
C ILE A 292 13.10 19.68 10.46
N THR A 293 13.78 20.00 9.36
CA THR A 293 13.96 19.09 8.25
C THR A 293 15.38 19.18 7.67
N GLY A 294 15.88 18.05 7.20
CA GLY A 294 17.10 17.94 6.43
C GLY A 294 17.00 16.80 5.43
N THR A 295 17.49 17.02 4.20
CA THR A 295 17.47 16.01 3.15
C THR A 295 18.85 15.93 2.50
N ILE A 296 19.38 14.71 2.36
CA ILE A 296 20.64 14.44 1.66
C ILE A 296 20.68 12.97 1.21
N ASN A 297 21.31 12.69 0.07
CA ASN A 297 21.57 11.32 -0.41
C ASN A 297 20.31 10.40 -0.43
N GLY A 298 19.14 10.93 -0.77
CA GLY A 298 17.88 10.16 -0.79
C GLY A 298 17.24 9.91 0.57
N MET A 299 17.84 10.42 1.65
CA MET A 299 17.34 10.36 3.03
C MET A 299 16.72 11.69 3.43
N THR A 300 15.60 11.65 4.15
CA THR A 300 14.97 12.81 4.79
C THR A 300 14.84 12.57 6.28
N PHE A 301 15.32 13.53 7.06
CA PHE A 301 15.21 13.60 8.52
C PHE A 301 14.24 14.71 8.87
N SER A 302 13.22 14.41 9.67
CA SER A 302 12.25 15.44 10.05
C SER A 302 11.64 15.24 11.43
N ALA A 303 11.34 16.37 12.08
CA ALA A 303 10.48 16.40 13.26
C ALA A 303 9.64 17.67 13.25
N THR A 304 8.39 17.54 13.69
CA THR A 304 7.49 18.66 13.95
C THR A 304 6.91 18.53 15.34
N GLY A 305 6.67 19.65 16.00
CA GLY A 305 6.14 19.64 17.35
C GLY A 305 6.02 21.03 17.95
N ASN A 306 5.92 21.08 19.28
CA ASN A 306 5.81 22.32 20.04
C ASN A 306 6.73 22.25 21.26
N PHE A 307 7.54 23.28 21.47
CA PHE A 307 8.27 23.46 22.72
C PHE A 307 7.38 24.18 23.71
N SER A 308 7.16 23.58 24.89
CA SER A 308 6.41 24.21 25.98
C SER A 308 7.31 24.94 26.99
N ASN A 309 8.62 24.68 26.97
CA ASN A 309 9.60 25.21 27.90
C ASN A 309 10.80 25.81 27.16
N THR A 310 11.47 26.76 27.80
CA THR A 310 12.76 27.30 27.36
C THR A 310 13.92 26.39 27.79
N GLY A 311 15.12 26.65 27.27
CA GLY A 311 16.34 25.92 27.55
C GLY A 311 16.57 24.72 26.63
N ASN A 312 17.45 23.82 27.04
CA ASN A 312 17.82 22.65 26.24
C ASN A 312 16.69 21.63 26.20
N GLN A 313 16.22 21.29 25.00
CA GLN A 313 15.18 20.30 24.74
C GLN A 313 15.70 19.26 23.73
N PRO A 314 15.52 17.95 23.97
CA PRO A 314 15.81 16.93 22.97
C PRO A 314 14.74 16.91 21.87
N VAL A 315 15.15 16.58 20.65
CA VAL A 315 14.27 16.38 19.49
C VAL A 315 14.76 15.15 18.73
N THR A 316 13.87 14.19 18.52
CA THR A 316 14.14 13.01 17.69
C THR A 316 13.61 13.25 16.28
N LEU A 317 14.52 13.26 15.30
CA LEU A 317 14.21 13.35 13.88
C LEU A 317 13.99 11.93 13.33
N SER A 318 12.79 11.63 12.86
CA SER A 318 12.55 10.38 12.14
C SER A 318 13.20 10.44 10.77
N ALA A 319 13.92 9.38 10.39
CA ALA A 319 14.49 9.23 9.06
C ALA A 319 13.53 8.48 8.13
N SER A 320 13.54 8.81 6.85
CA SER A 320 12.76 8.14 5.80
C SER A 320 13.47 8.26 4.44
N GLY A 321 13.07 7.46 3.46
CA GLY A 321 13.64 7.46 2.11
C GLY A 321 14.55 6.26 1.86
N ILE A 322 15.29 6.30 0.75
CA ILE A 322 16.21 5.23 0.33
C ILE A 322 17.58 5.88 0.09
N PRO A 323 18.62 5.56 0.87
CA PRO A 323 19.94 6.13 0.67
C PRO A 323 20.50 5.74 -0.71
N THR A 324 21.00 6.70 -1.49
CA THR A 324 21.36 6.44 -2.90
C THR A 324 22.81 5.99 -3.12
N ALA A 325 23.74 6.38 -2.24
CA ALA A 325 25.15 6.04 -2.32
C ALA A 325 25.74 5.79 -0.94
N ALA A 326 26.78 4.95 -0.86
CA ALA A 326 27.54 4.71 0.35
C ALA A 326 28.53 5.85 0.63
N GLY A 327 28.91 6.02 1.89
CA GLY A 327 29.85 7.03 2.36
C GLY A 327 29.33 7.85 3.54
N ASP A 328 30.11 8.84 3.96
CA ASP A 328 29.75 9.76 5.04
C ASP A 328 29.05 11.00 4.48
N PHE A 329 27.84 11.28 4.95
CA PHE A 329 27.02 12.40 4.52
C PHE A 329 26.75 13.36 5.68
N ASN A 330 27.10 14.63 5.50
CA ASN A 330 26.79 15.69 6.45
C ASN A 330 25.38 16.22 6.17
N VAL A 331 24.39 15.73 6.91
CA VAL A 331 22.98 16.10 6.78
C VAL A 331 22.80 17.58 7.16
N PRO A 332 22.33 18.44 6.24
CA PRO A 332 22.04 19.84 6.57
C PRO A 332 20.68 19.94 7.24
N LEU A 333 20.62 20.56 8.42
CA LEU A 333 19.36 20.92 9.07
C LEU A 333 19.02 22.38 8.80
N ASN A 334 17.82 22.59 8.26
CA ASN A 334 17.26 23.92 8.04
C ASN A 334 16.12 24.14 9.04
N ALA A 335 16.42 24.82 10.17
CA ALA A 335 15.37 25.34 11.04
C ALA A 335 15.88 26.52 11.88
N GLY A 336 15.26 27.69 11.73
CA GLY A 336 15.67 28.92 12.42
C GLY A 336 16.74 29.74 11.67
N THR A 337 17.58 30.47 12.42
CA THR A 337 18.58 31.43 11.88
C THR A 337 20.00 30.87 11.74
N ALA A 338 20.26 29.62 12.12
CA ALA A 338 21.58 29.00 12.05
C ALA A 338 21.50 27.61 11.41
N ALA A 339 22.07 27.45 10.22
CA ALA A 339 22.25 26.15 9.60
C ALA A 339 23.38 25.38 10.32
N CYS A 340 23.16 24.10 10.61
CA CYS A 340 24.21 23.19 11.06
C CYS A 340 24.09 21.83 10.39
N THR A 341 25.15 21.03 10.48
CA THR A 341 25.21 19.68 9.89
C THR A 341 25.62 18.65 10.91
N PHE A 342 25.11 17.42 10.79
CA PHE A 342 25.60 16.25 11.51
C PHE A 342 25.93 15.11 10.54
N PRO A 343 26.92 14.25 10.84
CA PRO A 343 27.30 13.15 9.95
C PRO A 343 26.37 11.94 10.10
N VAL A 344 26.07 11.29 8.98
CA VAL A 344 25.47 9.95 8.89
C VAL A 344 26.34 9.11 7.97
N THR A 345 26.80 7.96 8.45
CA THR A 345 27.53 6.98 7.64
C THR A 345 26.53 6.05 6.97
N VAL A 346 26.60 5.96 5.66
CA VAL A 346 25.82 5.02 4.85
C VAL A 346 26.75 3.90 4.39
N ASP A 347 26.47 2.69 4.85
CA ASP A 347 27.19 1.50 4.45
C ASP A 347 26.88 1.12 3.00
N GLN A 348 27.84 0.45 2.38
CA GLN A 348 27.68 -0.09 1.04
C GLN A 348 26.63 -1.20 1.06
N GLY A 349 25.51 -0.97 0.38
CA GLY A 349 24.53 -2.02 0.10
C GLY A 349 25.14 -3.13 -0.74
N ALA A 350 24.59 -4.34 -0.61
CA ALA A 350 25.07 -5.51 -1.35
C ALA A 350 25.22 -5.18 -2.83
N ALA A 351 26.46 -5.17 -3.33
CA ALA A 351 26.73 -4.85 -4.72
C ALA A 351 26.14 -5.95 -5.60
N THR A 352 25.05 -5.67 -6.32
CA THR A 352 24.55 -6.61 -7.32
C THR A 352 25.33 -6.41 -8.61
N PHE A 353 26.23 -7.34 -8.91
CA PHE A 353 26.98 -7.40 -10.17
C PHE A 353 26.16 -8.04 -11.29
N GLY A 354 24.84 -8.15 -11.16
CA GLY A 354 23.94 -8.67 -12.19
C GLY A 354 23.06 -9.82 -11.69
N THR A 355 22.60 -10.69 -12.59
CA THR A 355 21.60 -11.72 -12.31
C THR A 355 21.93 -13.05 -12.98
N TRP A 356 21.38 -14.13 -12.43
CA TRP A 356 21.45 -15.48 -13.00
C TRP A 356 20.10 -16.19 -12.85
N ALA A 357 19.78 -17.10 -13.76
CA ALA A 357 18.62 -17.98 -13.67
C ALA A 357 18.84 -19.28 -14.46
N PHE A 358 18.20 -20.39 -14.05
CA PHE A 358 18.11 -21.64 -14.80
C PHE A 358 16.98 -22.55 -14.28
N THR A 359 16.66 -23.60 -15.03
CA THR A 359 15.75 -24.67 -14.60
C THR A 359 16.49 -25.99 -14.53
N ALA A 360 16.38 -26.72 -13.41
CA ALA A 360 16.93 -28.07 -13.25
C ALA A 360 16.04 -28.92 -12.34
N GLY A 361 15.83 -30.19 -12.70
CA GLY A 361 14.95 -31.09 -11.94
C GLY A 361 13.48 -30.63 -11.86
N GLY A 362 13.05 -29.78 -12.80
CA GLY A 362 11.71 -29.16 -12.80
C GLY A 362 11.55 -27.95 -11.88
N ILE A 363 12.63 -27.50 -11.23
CA ILE A 363 12.64 -26.33 -10.33
C ILE A 363 13.35 -25.17 -11.03
N ASN A 364 12.79 -23.97 -10.91
CA ASN A 364 13.40 -22.74 -11.40
C ASN A 364 14.21 -22.10 -10.28
N TYR A 365 15.47 -21.78 -10.57
CA TYR A 365 16.38 -21.07 -9.69
C TYR A 365 16.75 -19.74 -10.34
N SER A 366 16.76 -18.67 -9.55
CA SER A 366 17.19 -17.35 -9.98
C SER A 366 17.70 -16.54 -8.80
N GLY A 367 18.67 -15.68 -9.05
CA GLY A 367 19.28 -14.83 -8.02
C GLY A 367 20.07 -13.65 -8.58
N THR A 368 20.71 -12.93 -7.69
CA THR A 368 21.61 -11.81 -7.98
C THR A 368 23.06 -12.26 -7.87
N ILE A 369 23.96 -11.64 -8.63
CA ILE A 369 25.40 -11.85 -8.51
C ILE A 369 25.94 -10.88 -7.45
N GLU A 370 26.64 -11.40 -6.45
CA GLU A 370 27.16 -10.64 -5.31
C GLU A 370 28.69 -10.51 -5.37
N LEU A 371 29.35 -11.34 -6.19
CA LEU A 371 30.77 -11.25 -6.49
C LEU A 371 30.99 -11.46 -7.99
N SER A 372 31.78 -10.59 -8.60
CA SER A 372 32.29 -10.79 -9.96
C SER A 372 33.77 -10.45 -10.03
N LEU A 373 34.48 -11.17 -10.89
CA LEU A 373 35.90 -10.99 -11.17
C LEU A 373 36.10 -11.13 -12.68
N MET A 374 36.91 -10.25 -13.25
CA MET A 374 37.50 -10.46 -14.58
C MET A 374 39.01 -10.35 -14.47
N ASP A 375 39.68 -11.44 -14.84
CA ASP A 375 41.14 -11.51 -14.85
C ASP A 375 41.63 -12.02 -16.21
N VAL A 376 42.18 -11.11 -17.00
CA VAL A 376 42.80 -11.41 -18.30
C VAL A 376 44.32 -11.21 -18.28
N THR A 377 44.89 -10.93 -17.10
CA THR A 377 46.28 -10.47 -16.97
C THR A 377 47.15 -11.41 -16.15
N SER A 378 46.63 -12.06 -15.11
CA SER A 378 47.46 -12.86 -14.18
C SER A 378 47.94 -14.19 -14.78
N SER A 379 47.11 -14.83 -15.61
CA SER A 379 47.43 -16.11 -16.24
C SER A 379 48.08 -15.92 -17.61
N PRO A 380 49.17 -16.64 -17.93
CA PRO A 380 49.79 -16.59 -19.25
C PRO A 380 48.95 -17.27 -20.33
N THR A 381 48.03 -18.17 -19.98
CA THR A 381 47.38 -19.10 -20.92
C THR A 381 45.86 -18.94 -21.08
N ALA A 382 45.17 -18.23 -20.19
CA ALA A 382 43.73 -18.02 -20.30
C ALA A 382 43.26 -16.78 -19.51
N GLY A 383 42.11 -16.23 -19.87
CA GLY A 383 41.39 -15.21 -19.11
C GLY A 383 40.20 -15.83 -18.40
N VAL A 384 39.81 -15.29 -17.24
CA VAL A 384 38.72 -15.81 -16.42
C VAL A 384 37.72 -14.71 -16.12
N CYS A 385 36.44 -14.99 -16.36
CA CYS A 385 35.33 -14.24 -15.81
C CYS A 385 34.61 -15.15 -14.81
N GLN A 386 34.77 -14.84 -13.51
CA GLN A 386 34.14 -15.57 -12.42
C GLN A 386 33.01 -14.73 -11.84
N PHE A 387 31.92 -15.39 -11.48
CA PHE A 387 30.85 -14.77 -10.72
C PHE A 387 30.18 -15.75 -9.77
N VAL A 388 29.79 -15.22 -8.61
CA VAL A 388 29.08 -15.93 -7.55
C VAL A 388 27.84 -15.13 -7.20
N GLY A 389 26.72 -15.82 -7.06
CA GLY A 389 25.46 -15.18 -6.70
C GLY A 389 24.59 -16.06 -5.83
N SER A 390 23.68 -15.42 -5.11
CA SER A 390 22.68 -16.07 -4.25
C SER A 390 21.27 -15.58 -4.53
N ASN A 391 20.30 -16.23 -3.89
CA ASN A 391 18.92 -15.78 -3.85
C ASN A 391 18.40 -15.66 -2.41
N ALA A 392 17.19 -15.12 -2.23
CA ALA A 392 16.58 -14.95 -0.92
C ALA A 392 16.34 -16.26 -0.14
N ALA A 393 16.32 -17.41 -0.84
CA ALA A 393 16.21 -18.72 -0.20
C ALA A 393 17.56 -19.21 0.35
N GLY A 394 18.67 -18.55 0.01
CA GLY A 394 20.04 -18.93 0.40
C GLY A 394 20.73 -19.90 -0.56
N ASP A 395 20.18 -20.14 -1.76
CA ASP A 395 20.83 -20.97 -2.77
C ASP A 395 22.02 -20.23 -3.38
N VAL A 396 23.10 -20.94 -3.71
CA VAL A 396 24.35 -20.35 -4.23
C VAL A 396 24.69 -20.93 -5.59
N MET A 397 25.05 -20.05 -6.52
CA MET A 397 25.54 -20.38 -7.86
C MET A 397 26.92 -19.78 -8.07
N MET A 398 27.84 -20.56 -8.64
CA MET A 398 29.14 -20.09 -9.13
C MET A 398 29.32 -20.51 -10.57
N MET A 399 29.80 -19.58 -11.40
CA MET A 399 30.24 -19.89 -12.76
C MET A 399 31.55 -19.18 -13.10
N ASN A 400 32.45 -19.92 -13.73
CA ASN A 400 33.67 -19.43 -14.34
C ASN A 400 33.57 -19.61 -15.86
N LEU A 401 33.73 -18.53 -16.62
CA LEU A 401 33.98 -18.58 -18.06
C LEU A 401 35.48 -18.39 -18.26
N ILE A 402 36.12 -19.36 -18.92
CA ILE A 402 37.56 -19.40 -19.13
C ILE A 402 37.81 -19.28 -20.64
N ASP A 403 38.32 -18.11 -21.06
CA ASP A 403 38.65 -17.83 -22.45
C ASP A 403 40.13 -18.10 -22.72
N MET A 404 40.43 -19.04 -23.62
CA MET A 404 41.81 -19.46 -23.90
C MET A 404 42.62 -18.39 -24.66
N ASN A 405 41.96 -17.39 -25.24
CA ASN A 405 42.58 -16.25 -25.93
C ASN A 405 42.59 -14.98 -25.07
N LYS A 406 42.05 -15.05 -23.84
CA LYS A 406 41.88 -13.92 -22.91
C LYS A 406 41.01 -12.78 -23.46
N ASN A 407 40.17 -13.08 -24.43
CA ASN A 407 39.39 -12.07 -25.13
C ASN A 407 37.95 -12.53 -25.26
N PHE A 408 37.13 -12.19 -24.27
CA PHE A 408 35.69 -12.49 -24.28
C PHE A 408 35.01 -11.69 -25.38
N THR A 409 34.35 -12.35 -26.34
CA THR A 409 33.64 -11.68 -27.44
C THR A 409 32.20 -12.18 -27.65
N ASN A 410 31.42 -11.38 -28.38
CA ASN A 410 30.03 -11.73 -28.71
C ASN A 410 29.99 -13.02 -29.55
N ASN A 411 29.02 -13.88 -29.23
CA ASN A 411 28.78 -15.18 -29.84
C ASN A 411 29.81 -16.28 -29.55
N GLU A 412 30.73 -16.06 -28.61
CA GLU A 412 31.59 -17.14 -28.13
C GLU A 412 30.83 -18.19 -27.34
N THR A 413 31.31 -19.42 -27.43
CA THR A 413 30.77 -20.59 -26.73
C THR A 413 31.84 -21.19 -25.84
N TYR A 414 31.45 -21.52 -24.61
CA TYR A 414 32.28 -22.06 -23.55
C TYR A 414 31.76 -23.46 -23.25
N SER A 415 32.62 -24.47 -23.37
CA SER A 415 32.29 -25.88 -23.17
C SER A 415 32.81 -26.35 -21.82
N PHE A 416 31.92 -26.82 -20.95
CA PHE A 416 32.26 -27.26 -19.60
C PHE A 416 32.67 -28.74 -19.58
N THR A 417 33.12 -29.27 -20.73
CA THR A 417 33.40 -30.71 -20.94
C THR A 417 34.77 -30.98 -21.54
N SER A 418 35.55 -29.93 -21.83
CA SER A 418 36.84 -30.06 -22.50
C SER A 418 37.74 -28.87 -22.15
N LEU A 419 39.05 -29.15 -22.08
CA LEU A 419 40.11 -28.14 -21.91
C LEU A 419 40.73 -27.68 -23.23
N LEU A 420 40.24 -28.17 -24.38
CA LEU A 420 40.86 -27.91 -25.69
C LEU A 420 40.48 -26.55 -26.29
N ASN A 421 39.36 -25.97 -25.86
CA ASN A 421 38.84 -24.69 -26.33
C ASN A 421 38.38 -23.86 -25.12
N ASN A 422 37.74 -22.71 -25.35
CA ASN A 422 37.04 -21.94 -24.32
C ASN A 422 36.18 -22.86 -23.44
N THR A 423 36.37 -22.75 -22.13
CA THR A 423 35.87 -23.71 -21.15
C THR A 423 35.23 -23.01 -19.96
N GLY A 424 34.76 -23.76 -18.97
CA GLY A 424 34.16 -23.18 -17.78
C GLY A 424 33.92 -24.17 -16.66
N ILE A 425 33.63 -23.63 -15.49
CA ILE A 425 33.27 -24.38 -14.29
C ILE A 425 31.93 -23.86 -13.81
N PHE A 426 30.99 -24.76 -13.53
CA PHE A 426 29.68 -24.43 -12.99
C PHE A 426 29.45 -25.24 -11.72
N SER A 427 28.96 -24.57 -10.68
CA SER A 427 28.43 -25.23 -9.49
C SER A 427 27.21 -24.50 -8.97
N PHE A 428 26.29 -25.27 -8.39
CA PHE A 428 25.12 -24.78 -7.70
C PHE A 428 24.86 -25.67 -6.48
N GLU A 429 24.46 -25.06 -5.37
CA GLU A 429 24.01 -25.75 -4.16
C GLU A 429 22.82 -25.00 -3.57
N ASN A 430 21.76 -25.72 -3.20
CA ASN A 430 20.63 -25.11 -2.51
C ASN A 430 20.97 -24.85 -1.03
N ALA A 431 20.23 -23.95 -0.38
CA ALA A 431 20.50 -23.59 1.02
C ALA A 431 20.53 -24.77 2.00
N ALA A 432 19.78 -25.85 1.70
CA ALA A 432 19.72 -27.05 2.53
C ALA A 432 20.86 -28.05 2.28
N GLY A 433 21.71 -27.83 1.27
CA GLY A 433 22.77 -28.76 0.85
C GLY A 433 22.27 -30.10 0.29
N THR A 434 20.97 -30.20 -0.02
CA THR A 434 20.33 -31.44 -0.50
C THR A 434 20.31 -31.55 -2.02
N ILE A 435 20.42 -30.42 -2.72
CA ILE A 435 20.44 -30.32 -4.17
C ILE A 435 21.73 -29.62 -4.55
N SER A 436 22.55 -30.31 -5.34
CA SER A 436 23.74 -29.74 -5.94
C SER A 436 23.83 -30.11 -7.40
N TYR A 437 24.40 -29.22 -8.21
CA TYR A 437 24.69 -29.44 -9.62
C TYR A 437 26.11 -28.97 -9.93
N SER A 438 26.84 -29.72 -10.75
CA SER A 438 28.17 -29.34 -11.18
C SER A 438 28.42 -29.71 -12.64
N ALA A 439 29.27 -28.91 -13.29
CA ALA A 439 29.91 -29.26 -14.55
C ALA A 439 31.28 -28.61 -14.61
N ASP A 440 32.30 -29.41 -14.88
CA ASP A 440 33.70 -28.98 -15.04
C ASP A 440 34.35 -29.82 -16.15
N PRO A 441 35.31 -29.27 -16.91
CA PRO A 441 35.97 -29.96 -18.03
C PRO A 441 36.64 -31.29 -17.72
N THR A 442 36.87 -31.64 -16.44
CA THR A 442 37.37 -32.97 -16.05
C THR A 442 36.28 -34.04 -16.02
N GLN A 443 35.00 -33.65 -16.04
CA GLN A 443 33.84 -34.54 -16.04
C GLN A 443 33.41 -34.89 -17.48
N SER A 444 33.91 -36.00 -18.02
CA SER A 444 33.66 -36.37 -19.42
C SER A 444 32.21 -36.71 -19.79
N THR A 445 31.30 -36.80 -18.81
CA THR A 445 29.90 -37.21 -18.99
C THR A 445 28.89 -36.05 -18.99
N THR A 446 29.29 -34.85 -18.56
CA THR A 446 28.44 -33.66 -18.63
C THR A 446 28.42 -33.09 -20.05
N THR A 447 27.44 -32.23 -20.35
CA THR A 447 27.33 -31.58 -21.68
C THR A 447 27.01 -30.09 -21.58
N LEU A 448 27.26 -29.48 -20.42
CA LEU A 448 26.94 -28.08 -20.20
C LEU A 448 27.76 -27.18 -21.12
N SER A 449 27.08 -26.20 -21.72
CA SER A 449 27.72 -25.15 -22.50
C SER A 449 27.08 -23.81 -22.19
N ALA A 450 27.89 -22.76 -22.16
CA ALA A 450 27.46 -21.37 -22.09
C ALA A 450 27.79 -20.64 -23.39
N LYS A 451 26.93 -19.71 -23.80
CA LYS A 451 27.15 -18.81 -24.94
C LYS A 451 27.08 -17.37 -24.46
N VAL A 452 28.13 -16.60 -24.72
CA VAL A 452 28.12 -15.15 -24.54
C VAL A 452 27.31 -14.55 -25.68
N THR A 453 26.16 -13.96 -25.35
CA THR A 453 25.27 -13.33 -26.34
C THR A 453 25.62 -11.87 -26.56
N ASN A 454 26.16 -11.20 -25.53
CA ASN A 454 26.63 -9.83 -25.61
C ASN A 454 27.74 -9.55 -24.59
N HIS A 455 28.73 -8.76 -24.98
CA HIS A 455 29.79 -8.22 -24.14
C HIS A 455 29.93 -6.73 -24.47
N ASN A 456 29.55 -5.89 -23.52
CA ASN A 456 29.69 -4.44 -23.59
C ASN A 456 30.88 -4.01 -22.71
N THR A 457 31.99 -3.67 -23.35
CA THR A 457 33.22 -3.25 -22.64
C THR A 457 33.10 -1.85 -22.01
N ALA A 458 32.17 -1.01 -22.47
CA ALA A 458 31.95 0.32 -21.90
C ALA A 458 31.19 0.25 -20.57
N THR A 459 30.19 -0.64 -20.47
CA THR A 459 29.45 -0.89 -19.22
C THR A 459 30.04 -2.05 -18.42
N LYS A 460 31.12 -2.67 -18.90
CA LYS A 460 31.76 -3.86 -18.34
C LYS A 460 30.78 -5.01 -18.10
N THR A 461 29.88 -5.25 -19.04
CA THR A 461 28.78 -6.22 -18.87
C THR A 461 28.90 -7.37 -19.86
N ILE A 462 28.81 -8.61 -19.37
CA ILE A 462 28.65 -9.82 -20.18
C ILE A 462 27.26 -10.40 -19.92
N THR A 463 26.51 -10.66 -20.98
CA THR A 463 25.24 -11.39 -20.96
C THR A 463 25.41 -12.69 -21.73
N GLY A 464 24.81 -13.76 -21.22
CA GLY A 464 24.86 -15.05 -21.87
C GLY A 464 23.74 -15.99 -21.50
N THR A 465 23.73 -17.14 -22.16
CA THR A 465 22.80 -18.25 -21.93
C THR A 465 23.59 -19.52 -21.70
N PHE A 466 23.03 -20.48 -20.97
CA PHE A 466 23.66 -21.77 -20.75
C PHE A 466 22.63 -22.90 -20.65
N ALA A 467 22.98 -24.07 -21.15
CA ALA A 467 22.14 -25.26 -21.09
C ALA A 467 22.97 -26.52 -21.35
N GLY A 468 22.44 -27.67 -20.93
CA GLY A 468 23.05 -28.98 -21.16
C GLY A 468 22.84 -29.92 -19.98
N LYS A 469 23.68 -30.95 -19.86
CA LYS A 469 23.64 -31.90 -18.75
C LYS A 469 24.68 -31.57 -17.70
N VAL A 470 24.25 -31.55 -16.45
CA VAL A 470 25.08 -31.37 -15.24
C VAL A 470 25.03 -32.63 -14.37
N MET A 471 26.02 -32.82 -13.51
CA MET A 471 26.05 -33.91 -12.54
C MET A 471 25.46 -33.45 -11.21
N ASP A 472 24.52 -34.20 -10.63
CA ASP A 472 23.98 -33.91 -9.29
C ASP A 472 24.84 -34.52 -8.16
N GLY A 473 24.53 -34.17 -6.92
CA GLY A 473 25.20 -34.71 -5.72
C GLY A 473 25.13 -36.23 -5.54
N THR A 474 24.36 -36.94 -6.36
CA THR A 474 24.28 -38.41 -6.41
C THR A 474 25.03 -39.02 -7.61
N ASN A 475 25.82 -38.21 -8.32
CA ASN A 475 26.49 -38.55 -9.58
C ASN A 475 25.54 -38.91 -10.73
N THR A 476 24.29 -38.42 -10.69
CA THR A 476 23.31 -38.63 -11.76
C THR A 476 23.27 -37.43 -12.69
N LEU A 477 23.17 -37.66 -14.01
CA LEU A 477 23.00 -36.57 -14.98
C LEU A 477 21.59 -35.96 -14.89
N ARG A 478 21.54 -34.63 -14.85
CA ARG A 478 20.32 -33.82 -14.86
C ARG A 478 20.37 -32.82 -16.00
N ASP A 479 19.22 -32.57 -16.61
CA ASP A 479 19.08 -31.50 -17.60
C ASP A 479 19.00 -30.15 -16.89
N LEU A 480 19.86 -29.23 -17.32
CA LEU A 480 19.82 -27.82 -16.99
C LEU A 480 19.38 -27.07 -18.25
N THR A 481 18.24 -26.37 -18.17
CA THR A 481 17.62 -25.67 -19.29
C THR A 481 17.34 -24.22 -18.93
N ALA A 482 17.06 -23.40 -19.95
CA ALA A 482 16.71 -21.99 -19.79
C ALA A 482 17.71 -21.15 -18.96
N GLY A 483 18.99 -21.55 -18.94
CA GLY A 483 20.02 -20.84 -18.21
C GLY A 483 20.31 -19.48 -18.84
N SER A 484 20.34 -18.43 -18.02
CA SER A 484 20.74 -17.08 -18.43
C SER A 484 21.54 -16.39 -17.32
N PHE A 485 22.45 -15.51 -17.72
CA PHE A 485 23.18 -14.65 -16.80
C PHE A 485 23.44 -13.28 -17.42
N THR A 486 23.51 -12.26 -16.57
CA THR A 486 24.10 -10.96 -16.87
C THR A 486 25.05 -10.65 -15.73
N VAL A 487 26.32 -10.39 -16.04
CA VAL A 487 27.34 -10.04 -15.06
C VAL A 487 28.03 -8.74 -15.47
N THR A 488 28.14 -7.81 -14.52
CA THR A 488 28.96 -6.61 -14.59
C THR A 488 30.23 -6.87 -13.81
N TYR A 489 31.39 -6.78 -14.47
CA TYR A 489 32.69 -7.02 -13.85
C TYR A 489 33.40 -5.72 -13.44
N PRO A 490 34.34 -5.77 -12.47
CA PRO A 490 34.96 -4.58 -11.87
C PRO A 490 35.71 -3.65 -12.81
#